data_AF-A0A7W5WZG1-F1
#
_entry.id   AF-A0A7W5WZG1-F1
#
_cell.length_a   1.000
_cell.length_b   1.000
_cell.length_c   1.000
_cell.angle_alpha   90.00
_cell.angle_beta   90.00
_cell.angle_gamma   90.00
#
_symmetry.space_group_name_H-M   'P 1'
#
loop_
_entity.id
_entity.type
_entity.pdbx_description
1 polymer ?
#
loop_
_entity_poly.entity_id
_entity_poly.type
_entity_poly.pdbx_seq_one_letter_code
_entity_poly.pdbx_strand_id
1 'polypeptide(L)'
;MKWLLIFWAAPVSFLGAWYYLSYYDMSFGIFMFTRQMHDLVFHIYGNILGIPPETIPPLVARAIAFDTLLVFAILAFRKRDAIWAWWKRRQASRSGEVALPSAESLSNAP
;
A
#
# COMPACT_ATOMS: atom_id res chain seq x y z
N MET A 1 2.33 7.79 14.71
CA MET A 1 1.97 7.37 13.34
C MET A 1 2.73 6.14 12.90
N LYS A 2 4.06 6.08 13.07
CA LYS A 2 4.87 4.91 12.70
C LYS A 2 4.38 3.61 13.37
N TRP A 3 4.01 3.66 14.65
CA TRP A 3 3.43 2.51 15.35
C TRP A 3 2.11 2.03 14.77
N LEU A 4 1.17 2.93 14.47
CA LEU A 4 -0.10 2.56 13.82
C LEU A 4 0.16 1.82 12.50
N LEU A 5 1.08 2.33 11.67
CA LEU A 5 1.42 1.67 10.42
C LEU A 5 2.11 0.32 10.61
N ILE A 6 3.00 0.18 11.59
CA ILE A 6 3.67 -1.10 11.86
C ILE A 6 2.66 -2.13 12.37
N PHE A 7 1.86 -1.78 13.37
CA PHE A 7 0.85 -2.68 13.93
C PHE A 7 -0.27 -3.03 12.94
N TRP A 8 -0.53 -2.15 11.97
CA TRP A 8 -1.46 -2.43 10.88
C TRP A 8 -0.82 -3.27 9.76
N ALA A 9 0.32 -2.84 9.23
CA ALA A 9 0.95 -3.47 8.08
C ALA A 9 1.54 -4.85 8.43
N ALA A 10 2.02 -5.06 9.66
CA ALA A 10 2.60 -6.34 10.07
C ALA A 10 1.64 -7.54 9.90
N PRO A 11 0.44 -7.56 10.51
CA PRO A 11 -0.49 -8.68 10.34
C PRO A 11 -1.00 -8.82 8.90
N VAL A 12 -1.25 -7.70 8.20
CA VAL A 12 -1.68 -7.70 6.80
C VAL A 12 -0.60 -8.30 5.89
N SER A 13 0.66 -7.91 6.09
CA SER A 13 1.78 -8.41 5.29
C SER A 13 2.08 -9.87 5.63
N PHE A 14 1.94 -10.28 6.89
CA PHE A 14 2.09 -11.67 7.30
C PHE A 14 1.03 -12.57 6.63
N LEU A 15 -0.24 -12.19 6.68
CA LEU A 15 -1.32 -12.92 5.99
C LEU A 15 -1.12 -12.93 4.48
N GLY A 16 -0.77 -11.78 3.89
CA GLY A 16 -0.53 -11.67 2.44
C GLY A 16 0.66 -12.52 1.98
N ALA A 17 1.76 -12.52 2.74
CA ALA A 17 2.94 -13.33 2.45
C ALA A 17 2.63 -14.81 2.56
N TRP A 18 1.93 -15.23 3.61
CA TRP A 18 1.50 -16.63 3.75
C TRP A 18 0.56 -17.04 2.61
N TYR A 19 -0.45 -16.23 2.30
CA TYR A 19 -1.38 -16.48 1.21
C TYR A 19 -0.65 -16.62 -0.12
N TYR A 20 0.27 -15.70 -0.43
CA TYR A 20 1.06 -15.72 -1.66
C TYR A 20 1.95 -16.95 -1.74
N LEU A 21 2.78 -17.21 -0.71
CA LEU A 21 3.67 -18.40 -0.70
C LEU A 21 2.87 -19.69 -0.87
N SER A 22 1.79 -19.84 -0.12
CA SER A 22 0.98 -21.07 -0.14
C SER A 22 0.19 -21.25 -1.43
N TYR A 23 -0.29 -20.17 -2.04
CA TYR A 23 -0.97 -20.21 -3.34
C TYR A 23 -0.05 -20.66 -4.48
N TYR A 24 1.21 -20.22 -4.46
CA TYR A 24 2.24 -20.63 -5.43
C TYR A 24 3.01 -21.90 -5.02
N ASP A 25 2.58 -22.59 -3.96
CA ASP A 25 3.20 -23.81 -3.42
C ASP A 25 4.70 -23.65 -3.09
N MET A 26 5.09 -22.45 -2.68
CA MET A 26 6.45 -22.08 -2.34
C MET A 26 6.75 -22.48 -0.90
N SER A 27 6.80 -23.81 -0.69
CA SER A 27 6.71 -24.41 0.63
C SER A 27 8.03 -24.44 1.41
N PHE A 28 9.18 -24.42 0.73
CA PHE A 28 10.52 -24.52 1.34
C PHE A 28 10.69 -25.70 2.32
N GLY A 29 9.89 -26.77 2.16
CA GLY A 29 9.85 -27.90 3.11
C GLY A 29 8.98 -27.69 4.35
N ILE A 30 8.30 -26.54 4.47
CA ILE A 30 7.38 -26.21 5.56
C ILE A 30 5.94 -26.47 5.09
N PHE A 31 5.26 -27.41 5.75
CA PHE A 31 3.89 -27.79 5.41
C PHE A 31 2.89 -26.61 5.40
N MET A 32 3.09 -25.62 6.28
CA MET A 32 2.23 -24.43 6.38
C MET A 32 2.16 -23.61 5.09
N PHE A 33 3.21 -23.65 4.26
CA PHE A 33 3.30 -22.90 3.00
C PHE A 33 2.96 -23.76 1.79
N THR A 34 2.36 -24.93 1.99
CA THR A 34 1.89 -25.78 0.89
C THR A 34 0.50 -25.36 0.44
N ARG A 35 0.18 -25.68 -0.82
CA ARG A 35 -1.17 -25.48 -1.34
C ARG A 35 -2.22 -26.35 -0.65
N GLN A 36 -1.85 -27.54 -0.21
CA GLN A 36 -2.75 -28.42 0.53
C GLN A 36 -3.20 -27.78 1.85
N MET A 37 -2.27 -27.16 2.60
CA MET A 37 -2.62 -26.44 3.82
C MET A 37 -3.49 -25.22 3.52
N HIS A 38 -3.18 -24.47 2.47
CA HIS A 38 -3.98 -23.34 2.00
C HIS A 38 -5.44 -23.74 1.80
N ASP A 39 -5.68 -24.76 0.99
CA ASP A 39 -7.01 -25.24 0.65
C ASP A 39 -7.75 -25.78 1.89
N LEU A 40 -7.05 -26.50 2.77
CA LEU A 40 -7.60 -27.01 4.02
C LEU A 40 -8.07 -25.87 4.94
N VAL A 41 -7.26 -24.82 5.09
CA VAL A 41 -7.59 -23.66 5.91
C VAL A 41 -8.83 -22.96 5.38
N PHE A 42 -8.90 -22.70 4.07
CA PHE A 42 -10.09 -22.08 3.47
C PHE A 42 -11.33 -22.96 3.57
N HIS A 43 -11.19 -24.27 3.43
CA HIS A 43 -12.31 -25.20 3.60
C HIS A 43 -12.86 -25.19 5.04
N ILE A 44 -11.97 -25.21 6.05
CA ILE A 44 -12.37 -25.10 7.45
C ILE A 44 -13.10 -23.78 7.71
N TYR A 45 -12.54 -22.64 7.25
CA TYR A 45 -13.18 -21.35 7.44
C TYR A 45 -14.50 -21.22 6.67
N GLY A 46 -14.60 -21.80 5.46
CA GLY A 46 -15.84 -21.82 4.68
C GLY A 46 -16.94 -22.57 5.42
N ASN A 47 -16.61 -23.73 5.97
CA ASN A 47 -17.55 -24.52 6.78
C ASN A 47 -17.97 -23.78 8.06
N ILE A 48 -17.05 -23.11 8.75
CA ILE A 48 -17.36 -22.32 9.97
C ILE A 48 -18.25 -21.13 9.64
N LEU A 49 -17.96 -20.42 8.54
CA LEU A 49 -18.68 -19.22 8.13
C LEU A 49 -19.97 -19.51 7.36
N GLY A 50 -20.19 -20.76 6.94
CA GLY A 50 -21.33 -21.16 6.10
C GLY A 50 -21.29 -20.57 4.69
N ILE A 51 -20.10 -20.26 4.17
CA ILE A 51 -19.89 -19.68 2.83
C ILE A 51 -18.91 -20.53 2.01
N PRO A 52 -18.97 -20.48 0.67
CA PRO A 52 -18.02 -21.22 -0.15
C PRO A 52 -16.58 -20.74 0.07
N PRO A 53 -15.60 -21.64 0.21
CA PRO A 53 -14.21 -21.29 0.53
C PRO A 53 -13.57 -20.34 -0.51
N GLU A 54 -13.95 -20.46 -1.78
CA GLU A 54 -13.51 -19.59 -2.88
C GLU A 54 -13.93 -18.13 -2.73
N THR A 55 -14.94 -17.84 -1.89
CA THR A 55 -15.40 -16.47 -1.62
C THR A 55 -14.59 -15.78 -0.53
N ILE A 56 -13.85 -16.53 0.29
CA ILE A 56 -13.11 -15.98 1.43
C ILE A 56 -11.93 -15.11 1.00
N PRO A 57 -11.02 -15.55 0.10
CA PRO A 57 -9.91 -14.70 -0.35
C PRO A 57 -10.34 -13.33 -0.90
N PRO A 58 -11.34 -13.23 -1.81
CA PRO A 58 -11.76 -11.92 -2.31
C PRO A 58 -12.45 -11.06 -1.24
N LEU A 59 -13.13 -11.65 -0.26
CA LEU A 59 -13.70 -10.91 0.89
C LEU A 59 -12.59 -10.31 1.76
N VAL A 60 -11.57 -11.09 2.09
CA VAL A 60 -10.41 -10.63 2.87
C VAL A 60 -9.66 -9.53 2.11
N ALA A 61 -9.45 -9.69 0.80
CA ALA A 61 -8.80 -8.67 -0.03
C ALA A 61 -9.57 -7.34 -0.02
N ARG A 62 -10.91 -7.39 -0.11
CA ARG A 62 -11.76 -6.19 -0.02
C ARG A 62 -11.66 -5.53 1.36
N ALA A 63 -11.65 -6.31 2.43
CA ALA A 63 -11.49 -5.79 3.79
C ALA A 63 -10.13 -5.08 3.96
N ILE A 64 -9.03 -5.69 3.49
CA ILE A 64 -7.70 -5.09 3.52
C ILE A 64 -7.66 -3.80 2.70
N ALA A 65 -8.27 -3.78 1.50
CA ALA A 65 -8.30 -2.58 0.67
C ALA A 65 -9.03 -1.42 1.36
N PHE A 66 -10.18 -1.69 1.97
CA PHE A 66 -10.94 -0.69 2.73
C PHE A 66 -10.16 -0.18 3.95
N ASP A 67 -9.54 -1.09 4.71
CA ASP A 67 -8.76 -0.75 5.89
C ASP A 67 -7.49 0.05 5.53
N THR A 68 -6.85 -0.30 4.41
CA THR A 68 -5.75 0.50 3.83
C THR A 68 -6.23 1.91 3.53
N LEU A 69 -7.36 2.05 2.84
CA LEU A 69 -7.94 3.37 2.54
C LEU A 69 -8.18 4.17 3.83
N LEU A 70 -8.73 3.55 4.86
CA LEU A 70 -8.98 4.18 6.15
C LEU A 70 -7.67 4.67 6.81
N VAL A 71 -6.65 3.82 6.87
CA VAL A 71 -5.33 4.15 7.43
C VAL A 71 -4.71 5.33 6.67
N PHE A 72 -4.74 5.31 5.34
CA PHE A 72 -4.22 6.39 4.52
C PHE A 72 -5.06 7.67 4.66
N ALA A 73 -6.38 7.58 4.81
CA ALA A 73 -7.25 8.73 5.07
C ALA A 73 -6.92 9.40 6.42
N ILE A 74 -6.71 8.62 7.47
CA ILE A 74 -6.28 9.12 8.79
C ILE A 74 -4.91 9.78 8.71
N LEU A 75 -3.96 9.16 7.99
CA LEU A 75 -2.64 9.74 7.76
C LEU A 75 -2.73 11.06 7.01
N ALA A 76 -3.52 11.12 5.93
CA ALA A 76 -3.70 12.30 5.11
C ALA A 76 -4.33 13.45 5.91
N PHE A 77 -5.35 13.16 6.71
CA PHE A 77 -5.98 14.15 7.57
C PHE A 77 -5.01 14.71 8.61
N ARG A 78 -4.22 13.85 9.27
CA ARG A 78 -3.27 14.27 10.29
C ARG A 78 -2.03 14.96 9.74
N LYS A 79 -1.64 14.69 8.49
CA LYS A 79 -0.52 15.34 7.80
C LYS A 79 -0.95 16.36 6.76
N ARG A 80 -2.21 16.81 6.80
CA ARG A 80 -2.77 17.74 5.81
C ARG A 80 -1.86 18.94 5.56
N ASP A 81 -1.37 19.61 6.60
CA ASP A 81 -0.55 20.82 6.45
C ASP A 81 0.80 20.52 5.75
N ALA A 82 1.41 19.38 6.06
CA ALA A 82 2.64 18.94 5.43
C ALA A 82 2.42 18.55 3.95
N ILE A 83 1.30 17.90 3.64
CA ILE A 83 0.90 17.53 2.27
C ILE A 83 0.60 18.79 1.45
N TRP A 84 -0.13 19.75 2.00
CA TRP A 84 -0.41 21.04 1.37
C TRP A 84 0.87 21.85 1.12
N ALA A 85 1.79 21.88 2.09
CA ALA A 85 3.09 22.53 1.92
C ALA A 85 3.96 21.84 0.85
N TRP A 86 3.96 20.50 0.80
CA TRP A 86 4.62 19.74 -0.26
C TRP A 86 3.99 20.01 -1.64
N TRP A 87 2.67 20.04 -1.73
CA TRP A 87 1.94 20.32 -2.97
C TRP A 87 2.22 21.73 -3.50
N LYS A 88 2.17 22.75 -2.63
CA LYS A 88 2.54 24.14 -2.99
C LYS A 88 3.99 24.24 -3.47
N ARG A 89 4.94 23.60 -2.78
CA ARG A 89 6.34 23.55 -3.23
C ARG A 89 6.49 22.88 -4.60
N ARG A 90 5.73 21.81 -4.86
CA ARG A 90 5.74 21.09 -6.15
C ARG A 90 5.12 21.91 -7.29
N GLN A 91 4.10 22.71 -7.00
CA GLN A 91 3.52 23.65 -7.96
C GLN A 91 4.50 24.80 -8.27
N ALA A 92 5.16 25.35 -7.23
CA ALA A 92 6.13 26.42 -7.38
C ALA A 92 7.37 25.97 -8.17
N SER A 93 7.87 24.74 -7.95
CA SER A 93 8.98 24.20 -8.73
C SER A 93 8.60 23.87 -10.19
N ARG A 94 7.34 23.52 -10.47
CA ARG A 94 6.81 23.42 -11.85
C ARG A 94 6.64 24.78 -12.54
N SER A 95 6.50 25.85 -11.78
CA SER A 95 6.32 27.21 -12.30
C SER A 95 7.66 27.95 -12.48
N GLY A 96 8.75 27.43 -11.91
CA GLY A 96 10.08 28.04 -11.92
C GLY A 96 10.97 27.66 -13.10
N GLU A 97 10.49 26.86 -14.06
CA GLU A 97 11.28 26.37 -15.21
C GLU A 97 11.08 27.22 -16.47
N VAL A 98 10.80 28.52 -16.34
CA VAL A 98 10.96 29.50 -17.43
C VAL A 98 11.37 30.87 -16.85
N ALA A 99 12.47 30.92 -16.11
CA ALA A 99 13.26 32.14 -16.00
C ALA A 99 14.53 31.93 -16.81
N LEU A 100 14.39 31.90 -18.14
CA LEU A 100 15.54 32.01 -19.03
C LEU A 100 16.26 33.33 -18.71
N PRO A 101 17.58 33.33 -18.48
CA PRO A 101 18.31 34.57 -18.27
C PRO A 101 18.11 35.47 -19.49
N SER A 102 17.57 36.68 -19.26
CA SER A 102 17.35 37.65 -20.33
C SER A 102 18.66 37.91 -21.06
N ALA A 103 18.64 37.78 -22.39
CA ALA A 103 19.77 38.06 -23.28
C ALA A 103 20.16 39.55 -23.31
N GLU A 104 19.56 40.40 -22.48
CA GLU A 104 19.84 41.83 -22.35
C GLU A 104 21.26 42.14 -21.82
N SER A 105 21.94 41.19 -21.17
CA SER A 105 23.21 41.45 -20.47
C SER A 105 24.47 41.41 -21.35
N LEU A 106 24.35 41.26 -22.68
CA LEU A 106 25.51 41.19 -23.59
C LEU A 106 25.77 42.49 -24.39
N SER A 107 24.97 43.55 -24.21
CA SER A 107 25.13 44.83 -24.92
C SER A 107 25.70 45.95 -24.05
N ASN A 108 26.64 45.66 -23.17
CA ASN A 108 27.45 46.67 -22.48
C ASN A 108 28.88 46.18 -22.33
N ALA A 109 29.63 46.23 -23.42
CA ALA A 109 31.10 46.26 -23.38
C ALA A 109 31.54 47.56 -24.09
N PRO A 110 32.35 48.42 -23.43
CA PRO A 110 32.82 49.70 -23.96
C PRO A 110 33.90 49.55 -25.05
#